data_AF-A0AAV9CLF3-F1
#
_entry.id   AF-A0AAV9CLF3-F1
#
_cell.length_a   1.000
_cell.length_b   1.000
_cell.length_c   1.000
_cell.angle_alpha   90.00
_cell.angle_beta   90.00
_cell.angle_gamma   90.00
#
_symmetry.space_group_name_H-M   'P 1'
#
loop_
_entity.id
_entity.type
_entity.pdbx_description
1 polymer ?
#
loop_
_entity_poly.entity_id
_entity_poly.type
_entity_poly.pdbx_seq_one_letter_code
_entity_poly.pdbx_strand_id
1 'polypeptide(L)'
;METPKEIFLKDYKMPDYFFDSVDLEFLLGEDKTIVSSKITVLPRLEGFSCPLILDGKDIKLISIKVDGKLLKKEDYLLDSHHLTLTSPPTTAFTLEIITEIHPQDNTSLEGLYKSSGNFCTQCEAEGFR
;
A
#
# COMPACT_ATOMS: atom_id res chain seq x y z
N MET A 1 8.43 -1.71 20.34
CA MET A 1 9.34 -2.32 19.35
C MET A 1 8.85 -3.73 19.12
N GLU A 2 8.25 -4.00 17.97
CA GLU A 2 7.94 -5.37 17.59
C GLU A 2 9.23 -6.15 17.36
N THR A 3 9.25 -7.38 17.82
CA THR A 3 10.36 -8.30 17.59
C THR A 3 10.31 -8.78 16.14
N PRO A 4 11.45 -8.75 15.41
CA PRO A 4 11.50 -9.23 14.04
C PRO A 4 11.04 -10.68 13.97
N LYS A 5 10.13 -10.96 13.03
CA LYS A 5 9.62 -12.31 12.78
C LYS A 5 10.56 -13.00 11.79
N GLU A 6 10.99 -14.21 12.09
CA GLU A 6 11.83 -14.99 11.20
C GLU A 6 11.07 -15.35 9.91
N ILE A 7 11.67 -15.04 8.76
CA ILE A 7 11.16 -15.39 7.44
C ILE A 7 12.11 -16.44 6.85
N PHE A 8 11.58 -17.60 6.50
CA PHE A 8 12.37 -18.69 5.94
C PHE A 8 12.19 -18.81 4.43
N LEU A 9 13.30 -18.97 3.70
CA LEU A 9 13.28 -19.18 2.25
C LEU A 9 12.39 -20.36 1.81
N LYS A 10 12.35 -21.44 2.62
CA LYS A 10 11.53 -22.63 2.35
C LYS A 10 10.02 -22.37 2.39
N ASP A 11 9.60 -21.30 3.06
CA ASP A 11 8.19 -20.93 3.22
C ASP A 11 7.72 -19.96 2.12
N TYR A 12 8.59 -19.65 1.15
CA TYR A 12 8.23 -18.86 -0.02
C TYR A 12 7.02 -19.44 -0.73
N LYS A 13 6.03 -18.58 -0.97
CA LYS A 13 4.86 -18.86 -1.77
C LYS A 13 4.68 -17.74 -2.78
N MET A 14 4.24 -18.12 -3.98
CA MET A 14 3.84 -17.15 -4.99
C MET A 14 2.68 -16.31 -4.44
N PRO A 15 2.67 -14.99 -4.67
CA PRO A 15 1.55 -14.16 -4.23
C PRO A 15 0.25 -14.60 -4.89
N ASP A 16 -0.87 -14.31 -4.22
CA ASP A 16 -2.20 -14.60 -4.76
C ASP A 16 -2.71 -13.51 -5.72
N TYR A 17 -2.01 -12.37 -5.78
CA TYR A 17 -2.28 -11.24 -6.66
C TYR A 17 -1.01 -10.74 -7.33
N PHE A 18 -1.15 -10.23 -8.55
CA PHE A 18 -0.12 -9.51 -9.27
C PHE A 18 -0.61 -8.09 -9.56
N PHE A 19 0.34 -7.16 -9.69
CA PHE A 19 0.06 -5.78 -10.09
C PHE A 19 0.67 -5.53 -11.46
N ASP A 20 -0.18 -5.29 -12.45
CA ASP A 20 0.23 -5.10 -13.85
C ASP A 20 0.73 -3.68 -14.10
N SER A 21 0.02 -2.70 -13.54
CA SER A 21 0.38 -1.28 -13.63
C SER A 21 0.15 -0.58 -12.30
N VAL A 22 0.97 0.42 -12.02
CA VAL A 22 0.85 1.31 -10.85
C VAL A 22 1.07 2.74 -11.32
N ASP A 23 -0.01 3.53 -11.35
CA ASP A 23 0.05 4.96 -11.57
C ASP A 23 0.12 5.67 -10.22
N LEU A 24 1.11 6.56 -10.04
CA LEU A 24 1.32 7.30 -8.80
C LEU A 24 1.29 8.80 -9.05
N GLU A 25 0.58 9.52 -8.19
CA GLU A 25 0.60 10.97 -8.11
C GLU A 25 1.01 11.39 -6.70
N PHE A 26 2.02 12.25 -6.62
CA PHE A 26 2.52 12.82 -5.37
C PHE A 26 2.22 14.31 -5.33
N LEU A 27 1.32 14.71 -4.43
CA LEU A 27 1.06 16.11 -4.11
C LEU A 27 1.92 16.50 -2.91
N LEU A 28 3.13 16.97 -3.20
CA LEU A 28 4.13 17.36 -2.20
C LEU A 28 3.72 18.68 -1.52
N GLY A 29 3.49 18.64 -0.21
CA GLY A 29 3.24 19.81 0.62
C GLY A 29 4.31 20.01 1.69
N GLU A 30 4.27 21.15 2.38
CA GLU A 30 5.23 21.44 3.47
C GLU A 30 5.01 20.54 4.68
N ASP A 31 3.76 20.43 5.15
CA ASP A 31 3.37 19.68 6.36
C ASP A 31 2.88 18.25 6.08
N LYS A 32 2.56 17.94 4.82
CA LYS A 32 2.04 16.63 4.44
C LYS A 32 2.16 16.41 2.94
N THR A 33 2.22 15.15 2.55
CA THR A 33 2.15 14.72 1.16
C THR A 33 0.94 13.82 0.97
N ILE A 34 0.17 14.07 -0.08
CA ILE A 34 -0.90 13.17 -0.50
C ILE A 34 -0.37 12.29 -1.62
N VAL A 35 -0.52 10.99 -1.47
CA VAL A 35 -0.15 10.00 -2.47
C VAL A 35 -1.41 9.35 -2.99
N SER A 36 -1.66 9.51 -4.29
CA SER A 36 -2.72 8.79 -4.99
C SER A 36 -2.10 7.66 -5.78
N SER A 37 -2.57 6.44 -5.56
CA SER A 37 -2.19 5.28 -6.36
C SER A 37 -3.40 4.73 -7.10
N LYS A 38 -3.20 4.34 -8.36
CA LYS A 38 -4.14 3.58 -9.15
C LYS A 38 -3.44 2.35 -9.68
N ILE A 39 -3.93 1.18 -9.29
CA ILE A 39 -3.26 -0.10 -9.46
C ILE A 39 -4.18 -1.03 -10.26
N THR A 40 -3.65 -1.65 -11.31
CA THR A 40 -4.32 -2.75 -12.01
C THR A 40 -3.98 -4.06 -11.31
N VAL A 41 -4.96 -4.64 -10.61
CA VAL A 41 -4.78 -5.86 -9.81
C VAL A 41 -5.28 -7.07 -10.59
N LEU A 42 -4.43 -8.10 -10.69
CA LEU A 42 -4.73 -9.37 -11.34
C LEU A 42 -4.71 -10.50 -10.29
N PRO A 43 -5.85 -11.16 -10.01
CA PRO A 43 -5.85 -12.39 -9.22
C PRO A 43 -5.00 -13.46 -9.91
N ARG A 44 -4.23 -14.24 -9.14
CA ARG A 44 -3.45 -15.37 -9.70
C ARG A 44 -4.35 -16.42 -10.35
N LEU A 45 -5.51 -16.67 -9.74
CA LEU A 45 -6.51 -17.62 -10.23
C LEU A 45 -7.84 -16.90 -10.36
N GLU A 46 -8.32 -16.73 -11.59
CA GLU A 46 -9.65 -16.17 -11.84
C GLU A 46 -10.74 -17.03 -11.19
N GLY A 47 -11.75 -16.36 -10.61
CA GLY A 47 -12.85 -17.04 -9.92
C GLY A 47 -12.53 -17.46 -8.48
N PHE A 48 -11.29 -17.31 -8.00
CA PHE A 48 -10.92 -17.55 -6.62
C PHE A 48 -10.89 -16.24 -5.82
N SER A 49 -11.63 -16.18 -4.71
CA SER A 49 -11.65 -15.03 -3.81
C SER A 49 -10.85 -15.34 -2.56
N CYS A 50 -9.64 -14.78 -2.47
CA CYS A 50 -8.88 -14.69 -1.22
C CYS A 50 -8.78 -13.22 -0.78
N PRO A 51 -8.40 -12.93 0.47
CA PRO A 51 -8.17 -11.55 0.87
C PRO A 51 -6.96 -10.95 0.12
N LEU A 52 -7.08 -9.73 -0.38
CA LEU A 52 -5.92 -8.95 -0.82
C LEU A 52 -5.35 -8.22 0.39
N ILE A 53 -4.12 -8.53 0.77
CA ILE A 53 -3.41 -7.90 1.89
C ILE A 53 -2.30 -7.03 1.29
N LEU A 54 -2.32 -5.74 1.61
CA LEU A 54 -1.31 -4.77 1.22
C LEU A 54 -0.55 -4.32 2.46
N ASP A 55 0.77 -4.33 2.39
CA ASP A 55 1.62 -3.75 3.43
C ASP A 55 1.50 -2.23 3.40
N GLY A 56 1.46 -1.61 4.58
CA GLY A 56 1.48 -0.15 4.74
C GLY A 56 1.82 0.22 6.17
N LYS A 57 2.82 1.09 6.35
CA LYS A 57 3.36 1.42 7.68
C LYS A 57 3.44 2.92 7.88
N ASP A 58 2.96 3.41 9.02
CA ASP A 58 3.00 4.83 9.39
C ASP A 58 2.32 5.75 8.34
N ILE A 59 1.29 5.22 7.67
CA ILE A 59 0.55 5.90 6.61
C ILE A 59 -0.91 6.07 7.04
N LYS A 60 -1.49 7.23 6.73
CA LYS A 60 -2.91 7.50 6.97
C LYS A 60 -3.72 7.26 5.71
N LEU A 61 -4.61 6.28 5.74
CA LEU A 61 -5.57 6.02 4.67
C LEU A 61 -6.65 7.12 4.62
N ILE A 62 -6.78 7.81 3.48
CA ILE A 62 -7.84 8.80 3.23
C ILE A 62 -9.04 8.14 2.56
N SER A 63 -8.80 7.40 1.47
CA SER A 63 -9.88 6.73 0.73
C SER A 63 -9.36 5.55 -0.06
N ILE A 64 -10.26 4.61 -0.32
CA ILE A 64 -10.01 3.45 -1.18
C ILE A 64 -11.22 3.22 -2.09
N LYS A 65 -10.96 2.88 -3.36
CA LYS A 65 -12.00 2.50 -4.32
C LYS A 65 -11.60 1.24 -5.07
N VAL A 66 -12.60 0.45 -5.43
CA VAL A 66 -12.45 -0.70 -6.31
C VAL A 66 -13.37 -0.47 -7.51
N ASP A 67 -12.81 -0.49 -8.72
CA ASP A 67 -13.51 -0.22 -9.98
C ASP A 67 -14.35 1.07 -9.92
N GLY A 68 -13.77 2.14 -9.36
CA GLY A 68 -14.42 3.44 -9.18
C GLY A 68 -15.45 3.49 -8.05
N LYS A 69 -15.79 2.37 -7.39
CA LYS A 69 -16.70 2.33 -6.25
C LYS A 69 -15.95 2.57 -4.95
N LEU A 70 -16.34 3.63 -4.23
CA LEU A 70 -15.79 3.93 -2.91
C LEU A 70 -16.13 2.83 -1.90
N LEU A 71 -15.11 2.30 -1.22
CA LEU A 71 -15.29 1.34 -0.15
C LEU A 71 -15.53 2.04 1.18
N LYS A 72 -16.33 1.40 2.04
CA LYS A 72 -16.57 1.83 3.41
C LYS A 72 -15.68 1.05 4.37
N LYS A 73 -15.58 1.52 5.62
CA LYS A 73 -14.80 0.86 6.68
C LYS A 73 -15.23 -0.59 6.99
N GLU A 74 -16.43 -0.99 6.57
CA GLU A 74 -16.92 -2.37 6.71
C GLU A 74 -16.40 -3.31 5.60
N ASP A 75 -15.95 -2.76 4.48
CA ASP A 75 -15.50 -3.52 3.30
C ASP A 75 -14.01 -3.91 3.38
N TYR A 76 -13.26 -3.36 4.36
CA TYR A 76 -11.83 -3.61 4.53
C TYR A 76 -11.42 -3.59 6.00
N LEU A 77 -10.32 -4.27 6.32
CA LEU A 77 -9.66 -4.21 7.62
C LEU A 77 -8.40 -3.37 7.48
N LEU A 78 -8.18 -2.44 8.41
CA LEU A 78 -6.98 -1.62 8.47
C LEU A 78 -6.36 -1.78 9.86
N ASP A 79 -5.13 -2.25 9.90
CA ASP A 79 -4.29 -2.28 11.10
C ASP A 79 -3.06 -1.38 10.91
N SER A 80 -2.09 -1.44 11.83
CA SER A 80 -0.90 -0.58 11.79
C SER A 80 0.10 -0.93 10.69
N HIS A 81 -0.04 -2.10 10.06
CA HIS A 81 0.91 -2.64 9.09
C HIS A 81 0.25 -3.08 7.78
N HIS A 82 -1.07 -3.30 7.77
CA HIS A 82 -1.74 -3.86 6.61
C HIS A 82 -3.10 -3.20 6.34
N LEU A 83 -3.41 -3.10 5.06
CA LEU A 83 -4.74 -2.90 4.53
C LEU A 83 -5.21 -4.20 3.89
N THR A 84 -6.29 -4.78 4.41
CA THR A 84 -6.86 -6.04 3.91
C THR A 84 -8.22 -5.82 3.29
N LEU A 85 -8.35 -6.11 1.99
CA LEU A 85 -9.65 -6.29 1.33
C LEU A 85 -10.09 -7.74 1.54
N THR A 86 -11.15 -7.96 2.31
CA THR A 86 -11.61 -9.30 2.71
C THR A 86 -12.31 -10.05 1.57
N SER A 87 -12.91 -9.32 0.63
CA SER A 87 -13.65 -9.89 -0.50
C SER A 87 -13.44 -9.04 -1.77
N PRO A 88 -12.23 -9.04 -2.34
CA PRO A 88 -11.94 -8.34 -3.59
C PRO A 88 -12.65 -9.03 -4.78
N PRO A 89 -12.77 -8.35 -5.95
CA PRO A 89 -13.26 -8.97 -7.17
C PRO A 89 -12.46 -10.22 -7.56
N THR A 90 -13.14 -11.19 -8.17
CA THR A 90 -12.55 -12.48 -8.60
C THR A 90 -11.91 -12.43 -10.00
N THR A 91 -12.02 -11.30 -10.69
CA THR A 91 -11.39 -11.00 -11.99
C THR A 91 -10.44 -9.82 -11.82
N ALA A 92 -9.74 -9.43 -12.89
CA ALA A 92 -8.96 -8.19 -12.89
C ALA A 92 -9.81 -6.98 -12.48
N PHE A 93 -9.25 -6.09 -11.66
CA PHE A 93 -9.92 -4.88 -11.18
C PHE A 93 -8.95 -3.72 -10.99
N THR A 94 -9.48 -2.50 -10.94
CA THR A 94 -8.72 -1.30 -10.61
C THR A 94 -8.85 -0.97 -9.13
N LEU A 95 -7.73 -0.83 -8.44
CA LEU A 95 -7.66 -0.39 -7.05
C LEU A 95 -7.12 1.03 -7.00
N GLU A 96 -7.91 1.96 -6.46
CA GLU A 96 -7.48 3.34 -6.21
C GLU A 96 -7.31 3.56 -4.70
N ILE A 97 -6.17 4.08 -4.27
CA ILE A 97 -5.90 4.40 -2.87
C ILE A 97 -5.39 5.82 -2.78
N ILE A 98 -5.91 6.59 -1.82
CA ILE A 98 -5.38 7.91 -1.46
C ILE A 98 -4.89 7.82 -0.03
N THR A 99 -3.63 8.18 0.18
CA THR A 99 -2.98 8.20 1.49
C THR A 99 -2.35 9.55 1.80
N GLU A 100 -2.18 9.81 3.09
CA GLU A 100 -1.49 10.98 3.63
C GLU A 100 -0.26 10.50 4.40
N ILE A 101 0.89 11.09 4.09
CA ILE A 101 2.17 10.84 4.75
C ILE A 101 2.84 12.15 5.17
N HIS A 102 3.78 12.06 6.10
CA HIS A 102 4.48 13.21 6.70
C HIS A 102 6.00 13.10 6.50
N PRO A 103 6.53 13.37 5.29
CA PRO A 103 7.96 13.19 4.98
C PRO A 103 8.88 14.05 5.84
N GLN A 104 8.40 15.19 6.33
CA GLN A 104 9.16 16.07 7.23
C GLN A 104 9.38 15.48 8.63
N ASP A 105 8.50 14.58 9.07
CA ASP A 105 8.57 13.93 10.38
C ASP A 105 9.24 12.55 10.31
N ASN A 106 9.60 12.10 9.10
CA ASN A 106 10.18 10.79 8.86
C ASN A 106 11.68 10.75 9.18
N THR A 107 12.03 10.27 10.36
CA THR A 107 13.41 10.13 10.83
C THR A 107 14.04 8.77 10.51
N SER A 108 13.30 7.80 9.93
CA SER A 108 13.88 6.49 9.58
C SER A 108 14.73 6.55 8.32
N LEU A 109 14.54 7.57 7.48
CA LEU A 109 15.18 7.73 6.17
C LEU A 109 14.83 6.58 5.21
N GLU A 110 13.69 5.93 5.42
CA GLU A 110 13.07 4.94 4.55
C GLU A 110 11.77 5.51 3.97
N GLY A 111 11.35 5.05 2.80
CA GLY A 111 10.21 5.62 2.08
C GLY A 111 10.48 7.06 1.65
N LEU A 112 9.44 7.91 1.65
CA LEU A 112 9.57 9.34 1.33
C LEU A 112 9.90 10.14 2.60
N TYR A 113 10.98 10.92 2.55
CA TYR A 113 11.43 11.77 3.65
C TYR A 113 12.00 13.10 3.15
N LYS A 114 12.18 14.08 4.05
CA LYS A 114 12.89 15.33 3.77
C LYS A 114 14.32 15.29 4.32
N SER A 115 15.29 15.65 3.48
CA SER A 115 16.67 15.87 3.90
C SER A 115 17.19 17.19 3.35
N SER A 116 17.63 18.08 4.25
CA SER A 116 18.14 19.42 3.90
C SER A 116 17.21 20.22 2.98
N GLY A 117 15.90 20.12 3.20
CA GLY A 117 14.87 20.80 2.40
C GLY A 117 14.45 20.07 1.10
N ASN A 118 15.13 18.99 0.73
CA ASN A 118 14.78 18.20 -0.46
C ASN A 118 13.94 16.97 -0.09
N PHE A 119 13.01 16.59 -0.96
CA PHE A 119 12.30 15.31 -0.86
C PHE A 119 13.15 14.21 -1.47
N CYS A 120 13.37 13.14 -0.71
CA CYS A 120 14.17 11.99 -1.09
C CYS A 120 13.38 10.70 -0.83
N THR A 121 13.66 9.66 -1.60
CA THR A 121 13.08 8.32 -1.42
C THR A 121 14.15 7.27 -1.19
N GLN A 122 13.91 6.36 -0.24
CA GLN A 122 14.69 5.14 -0.08
C GLN A 122 13.74 3.95 0.07
N CYS A 123 13.59 3.15 -0.98
CA CYS A 123 12.57 2.10 -1.02
C CYS A 123 13.12 0.70 -0.70
N GLU A 124 14.43 0.48 -0.82
CA GLU A 124 15.02 -0.83 -0.53
C GLU A 124 15.23 -1.02 0.99
N ALA A 125 14.89 -2.15 1.59
CA ALA A 125 14.25 -3.32 0.95
C ALA A 125 12.70 -3.23 0.90
N GLU A 126 12.12 -2.46 1.81
CA GLU A 126 10.69 -2.51 2.12
C GLU A 126 10.05 -1.12 2.29
N GLY A 127 10.77 -0.04 2.00
CA GLY A 127 10.36 1.34 2.28
C GLY A 127 9.25 1.89 1.38
N PHE A 128 8.79 1.14 0.38
CA PHE A 128 7.70 1.60 -0.52
C PHE A 128 6.29 1.35 0.04
N ARG A 129 6.15 0.46 1.03
CA ARG A 129 4.86 0.10 1.64
C ARG A 129 4.11 1.28 2.22
#